data_AF-A0A9W6N9R5-F1
#
_entry.id   AF-A0A9W6N9R5-F1
#
_cell.length_a   1.000
_cell.length_b   1.000
_cell.length_c   1.000
_cell.angle_alpha   90.00
_cell.angle_beta   90.00
_cell.angle_gamma   90.00
#
_symmetry.space_group_name_H-M   'P 1'
#
loop_
_entity.id
_entity.type
_entity.pdbx_description
1 polymer ?
#
loop_
_entity_poly.entity_id
_entity_poly.type
_entity_poly.pdbx_seq_one_letter_code
_entity_poly.pdbx_strand_id
1 'polypeptide(L)' 'MPDNLYTYAETPPPRRRRRTPPVSTPMTVTDDWPEYIPVTEAEIAVFDAWFGDILEELIQGE' A
#
# COMPACT_ATOMS: atom_id res chain seq x y z
N MET A 1 7.49 -4.72 -15.31
CA MET A 1 7.24 -3.76 -14.21
C MET A 1 7.76 -2.40 -14.67
N PRO A 2 7.19 -1.26 -14.26
CA PRO A 2 7.79 0.03 -14.58
C PRO A 2 9.18 0.13 -13.92
N ASP A 3 10.17 0.59 -14.69
CA ASP A 3 11.60 0.55 -14.32
C ASP A 3 12.00 1.54 -13.21
N ASN A 4 11.09 2.41 -12.79
CA ASN A 4 11.31 3.35 -11.71
C ASN A 4 10.08 3.40 -10.79
N LEU A 5 10.29 3.08 -9.51
CA LEU A 5 9.26 3.16 -8.48
C LEU A 5 8.67 4.57 -8.38
N TYR A 6 9.45 5.64 -8.60
CA TYR A 6 9.01 7.02 -8.42
C TYR A 6 8.23 7.63 -9.59
N THR A 7 7.88 6.88 -10.62
CA THR A 7 7.10 7.40 -11.75
C THR A 7 5.73 7.97 -11.33
N TYR A 8 5.17 7.56 -10.18
CA TYR A 8 3.93 8.12 -9.64
C TYR A 8 4.06 9.57 -9.14
N ALA A 9 5.27 10.02 -8.80
CA ALA A 9 5.52 11.38 -8.31
C ALA A 9 5.63 12.40 -9.45
N GLU A 10 5.89 11.92 -10.67
CA GLU A 10 5.95 12.76 -11.85
C GLU A 10 4.54 13.06 -12.34
N THR A 11 4.10 14.32 -12.19
CA THR A 11 2.85 14.76 -12.80
C THR A 11 3.08 14.92 -14.30
N PRO A 12 2.45 14.12 -15.19
CA PRO A 12 2.62 14.29 -16.62
C PRO A 12 2.07 15.67 -17.06
N PRO A 13 2.66 16.29 -18.10
CA PRO A 13 2.23 17.61 -18.55
C PRO A 13 0.75 17.57 -18.96
N PRO A 14 -0.06 18.58 -18.58
CA PRO A 14 -1.50 18.54 -18.79
C PRO A 14 -1.81 18.55 -20.30
N ARG A 15 -2.30 17.42 -20.82
CA ARG A 15 -2.87 17.35 -22.17
C ARG A 15 -4.16 18.15 -22.20
N ARG A 16 -4.14 19.30 -22.87
CA ARG A 16 -5.24 20.26 -22.98
C ARG A 16 -6.41 19.68 -23.77
N ARG A 17 -7.24 18.87 -23.12
CA ARG A 17 -8.64 18.61 -23.50
C ARG A 17 -9.51 19.18 -22.40
N ARG A 18 -10.48 20.04 -22.76
CA ARG A 18 -11.50 20.52 -21.82
C ARG A 18 -12.34 19.32 -21.39
N ARG A 19 -11.97 18.71 -20.27
CA ARG A 19 -12.78 17.73 -19.55
C ARG A 19 -13.59 18.51 -18.53
N THR A 20 -14.91 18.32 -18.52
CA THR A 20 -15.74 18.77 -17.41
C THR A 20 -15.16 18.18 -16.13
N PRO A 21 -14.87 18.99 -15.09
CA PRO A 21 -14.33 18.46 -13.86
C PRO A 21 -15.33 17.45 -13.30
N PRO A 22 -14.88 16.24 -12.91
CA PRO A 22 -15.75 15.30 -12.24
C PRO A 22 -16.32 15.97 -10.99
N VAL A 23 -17.61 15.78 -10.73
CA VAL A 23 -18.22 16.19 -9.46
C VAL A 23 -17.52 15.39 -8.37
N SER A 24 -16.61 16.05 -7.65
CA SER A 24 -15.92 15.46 -6.51
C SER A 24 -16.91 15.41 -5.36
N THR A 25 -17.52 14.25 -5.14
CA THR A 25 -18.15 13.98 -3.84
C THR A 25 -17.04 13.88 -2.80
N PRO A 26 -17.11 14.62 -1.69
CA PRO A 26 -16.12 14.49 -0.62
C PRO A 26 -16.15 13.04 -0.12
N MET A 27 -15.04 12.31 -0.34
CA MET A 27 -14.83 10.99 0.22
C MET A 27 -14.34 11.17 1.65
N THR A 28 -15.07 10.62 2.62
CA THR A 28 -14.63 10.58 4.01
C THR A 28 -13.53 9.53 4.13
N VAL A 29 -12.32 9.98 4.44
CA VAL A 29 -11.24 9.09 4.88
C VAL A 29 -11.47 8.87 6.36
N THR A 30 -11.89 7.66 6.73
CA THR A 30 -12.07 7.27 8.13
C THR A 30 -10.94 6.33 8.53
N ASP A 31 -10.37 6.58 9.70
CA ASP A 31 -9.36 5.72 10.30
C ASP A 31 -10.07 4.60 11.08
N ASP A 32 -10.76 3.71 10.35
CA ASP A 32 -11.56 2.61 10.91
C ASP A 32 -10.70 1.41 11.34
N TRP A 33 -9.51 1.66 11.88
CA TRP A 33 -8.63 0.60 12.34
C TRP A 33 -9.23 -0.07 13.56
N PRO A 34 -9.09 -1.40 13.69
CA PRO A 34 -9.50 -2.08 14.90
C PRO A 34 -8.72 -1.53 16.10
N GLU A 35 -9.32 -1.68 17.29
CA GLU A 35 -8.61 -1.43 18.53
C GLU A 35 -7.31 -2.26 18.58
N TYR A 36 -6.31 -1.76 19.32
CA TYR A 36 -5.04 -2.46 19.48
C TYR A 36 -5.26 -3.91 19.92
N ILE A 37 -4.87 -4.84 19.05
CA ILE A 37 -4.93 -6.27 19.31
C ILE A 37 -3.52 -6.69 19.79
N PRO A 38 -3.35 -7.06 21.07
CA PRO A 38 -2.05 -7.53 21.56
C PRO A 38 -1.71 -8.86 20.88
N VAL A 39 -0.54 -8.92 20.25
CA VAL A 39 0.03 -10.14 19.66
C VAL A 39 1.14 -10.64 20.57
N THR A 40 1.14 -11.94 20.85
CA THR A 40 2.12 -12.59 21.73
C THR A 40 3.33 -13.11 20.95
N GLU A 41 4.47 -13.28 21.63
CA GLU A 41 5.68 -13.88 21.07
C GLU A 41 5.43 -15.31 20.52
N ALA A 42 4.54 -16.06 21.17
CA ALA A 42 4.18 -17.40 20.71
C ALA A 42 3.42 -17.37 19.37
N GLU A 43 2.54 -16.39 19.17
CA GLU A 43 1.83 -16.20 17.91
C GLU A 43 2.78 -15.73 16.80
N ILE A 44 3.70 -14.82 17.12
CA ILE A 44 4.75 -14.37 16.18
C ILE A 44 5.59 -15.57 15.72
N ALA A 45 6.04 -16.42 16.66
CA ALA A 45 6.84 -17.61 16.33
C ALA A 45 6.08 -18.60 15.42
N VAL A 46 4.76 -18.74 15.58
CA VAL A 46 3.94 -19.56 14.68
C VAL A 46 3.84 -18.92 13.30
N PHE A 47 3.73 -17.60 13.20
CA PHE A 47 3.74 -16.91 11.91
C PHE A 47 5.08 -17.08 11.19
N ASP A 48 6.19 -16.86 11.88
CA ASP A 48 7.53 -16.95 11.30
C ASP A 48 7.87 -18.38 10.83
N ALA A 49 7.44 -19.41 11.56
CA ALA A 49 7.67 -20.80 11.17
C ALA A 49 6.98 -21.22 9.86
N TRP A 50 5.92 -20.51 9.45
CA TRP A 50 5.12 -20.84 8.26
C TRP A 50 5.30 -19.86 7.10
N PHE A 51 5.62 -18.60 7.41
CA PHE A 51 5.69 -17.52 6.43
C PHE A 51 7.04 -16.83 6.38
N GLY A 52 7.99 -17.17 7.26
CA GLY A 52 9.26 -16.47 7.37
C GLY A 52 10.04 -16.45 6.05
N ASP A 53 10.12 -17.59 5.35
CA ASP A 53 10.79 -17.71 4.05
C ASP A 53 10.12 -16.88 2.96
N ILE A 54 8.78 -16.90 2.89
CA ILE A 54 8.00 -16.10 1.93
C ILE A 54 8.17 -14.61 2.19
N LEU A 55 8.11 -14.19 3.46
CA LEU A 55 8.27 -12.79 3.82
C LEU A 55 9.70 -12.32 3.57
N GLU A 56 10.70 -13.14 3.87
CA GLU A 56 12.09 -12.85 3.52
C GLU A 56 12.24 -12.66 2.00
N GLU A 57 11.68 -13.53 1.16
CA GLU A 57 11.71 -13.38 -0.29
C GLU A 57 11.03 -12.08 -0.76
N LEU A 58 9.84 -11.78 -0.24
CA LEU A 58 9.06 -10.59 -0.63
C LEU A 58 9.70 -9.28 -0.17
N ILE A 59 10.37 -9.29 0.97
CA ILE A 59 11.00 -8.09 1.56
C ILE A 59 12.42 -7.89 1.04
N GLN A 60 13.15 -8.98 0.79
CA GLN A 60 14.52 -8.92 0.30
C GLN A 60 14.61 -8.68 -1.21
N GLY A 61 13.50 -8.80 -1.95
CA GLY A 61 13.27 -8.35 -3.33
C GLY A 61 14.50 -8.29 -4.23
N GLU A 62 14.60 -9.20 -5.21
CA GLU A 62 15.72 -9.34 -6.17
C GLU A 62 16.66 -8.13 -6.34
#